data_AF-A4YKJ9-F1
#
_entry.id   AF-A4YKJ9-F1
#
_cell.length_a   1.000
_cell.length_b   1.000
_cell.length_c   1.000
_cell.angle_alpha   90.00
_cell.angle_beta   90.00
_cell.angle_gamma   90.00
#
_symmetry.space_group_name_H-M   'P 1'
#
loop_
_entity.id
_entity.type
_entity.pdbx_description
1 polymer ?
#
loop_
_entity_poly.entity_id
_entity_poly.type
_entity_poly.pdbx_seq_one_letter_code
_entity_poly.pdbx_strand_id
1 'polypeptide(L)'
;MMREPLVGLSSGYLVQRPELVGSIGLPCLYCGKPMENPTRDHVHRSRSKGGKLEPGNKAIVCERCNMDKGSRSLASWLVWLQRSGDCRASVVGQLVLDRQAKIAGT
;
A
#
# COMPACT_ATOMS: atom_id res chain seq x y z
N MET A 1 -25.64 28.30 -16.79
CA MET A 1 -24.50 29.20 -16.56
C MET A 1 -23.44 28.40 -15.82
N MET A 2 -22.43 27.95 -16.56
CA MET A 2 -21.27 27.24 -16.02
C MET A 2 -20.55 28.19 -15.05
N ARG A 3 -20.36 27.80 -13.80
CA ARG A 3 -19.44 28.47 -12.89
C ARG A 3 -18.15 27.66 -12.87
N GLU A 4 -17.23 28.04 -13.74
CA GLU A 4 -15.80 27.74 -13.60
C GLU A 4 -15.30 28.37 -12.28
N PRO A 5 -14.39 27.72 -11.55
CA PRO A 5 -13.44 28.49 -10.78
C PRO A 5 -12.00 28.09 -11.10
N LEU A 6 -11.33 29.03 -11.76
CA LEU A 6 -10.06 29.64 -11.37
C LEU A 6 -8.91 28.68 -11.02
N VAL A 7 -8.01 28.60 -11.99
CA VAL A 7 -6.67 28.05 -11.89
C VAL A 7 -5.81 28.93 -10.96
N GLY A 8 -5.23 28.30 -9.94
CA GLY A 8 -4.01 28.72 -9.25
C GLY A 8 -4.16 29.78 -8.16
N LEU A 9 -3.70 29.46 -6.94
CA LEU A 9 -2.72 30.23 -6.16
C LEU A 9 -2.32 29.47 -4.87
N SER A 10 -1.01 29.41 -4.67
CA SER A 10 -0.19 28.87 -3.59
C SER A 10 -0.68 29.10 -2.14
N SER A 11 -0.99 28.00 -1.42
CA SER A 11 -0.62 27.74 0.00
C SER A 11 -1.23 26.40 0.48
N GLY A 12 -0.40 25.42 0.82
CA GLY A 12 -0.75 24.35 1.79
C GLY A 12 -1.83 23.30 1.48
N TYR A 13 -2.52 23.31 0.34
CA TYR A 13 -3.52 22.28 0.06
C TYR A 13 -2.81 20.97 -0.37
N LEU A 14 -2.66 20.04 0.57
CA LEU A 14 -2.33 18.66 0.25
C LEU A 14 -3.34 18.20 -0.80
N VAL A 15 -2.88 17.87 -2.02
CA VAL A 15 -3.71 17.16 -3.00
C VAL A 15 -4.03 15.81 -2.36
N GLN A 16 -5.15 15.77 -1.63
CA GLN A 16 -5.61 14.56 -0.99
C GLN A 16 -6.09 13.64 -2.10
N ARG A 17 -5.34 12.56 -2.30
CA ARG A 17 -5.67 11.55 -3.30
C ARG A 17 -6.97 10.87 -2.89
N PRO A 18 -8.06 10.92 -3.70
CA PRO A 18 -9.36 10.41 -3.29
C PRO A 18 -9.32 8.94 -2.85
N GLU A 19 -8.45 8.13 -3.46
CA GLU A 19 -8.30 6.72 -3.07
C GLU A 19 -7.73 6.54 -1.67
N LEU A 20 -6.90 7.47 -1.20
CA LEU A 20 -6.34 7.44 0.15
C LEU A 20 -7.36 7.94 1.17
N VAL A 21 -8.06 9.03 0.87
CA VAL A 21 -9.12 9.56 1.75
C VAL A 21 -10.24 8.55 1.93
N GLY A 22 -10.70 7.93 0.84
CA GLY A 22 -11.73 6.89 0.88
C GLY A 22 -11.30 5.61 1.59
N SER A 23 -10.02 5.45 1.91
CA SER A 23 -9.49 4.28 2.62
C SER A 23 -9.30 4.52 4.12
N ILE A 24 -9.53 5.72 4.63
CA ILE A 24 -9.44 6.00 6.07
C ILE A 24 -10.48 5.15 6.82
N GLY A 25 -10.04 4.49 7.89
CA GLY A 25 -10.86 3.56 8.67
C GLY A 25 -11.00 2.15 8.08
N LEU A 26 -10.66 1.93 6.80
CA LEU A 26 -10.70 0.59 6.20
C LEU A 26 -9.56 -0.28 6.76
N PRO A 27 -9.74 -1.62 6.81
CA PRO A 27 -8.69 -2.54 7.26
C PRO A 27 -7.45 -2.49 6.37
N CYS A 28 -6.27 -2.36 6.99
CA CYS A 28 -4.99 -2.44 6.29
C CYS A 28 -4.74 -3.85 5.76
N LEU A 29 -4.36 -3.99 4.49
CA LEU A 29 -4.07 -5.29 3.86
C LEU A 29 -2.93 -6.07 4.52
N TYR A 30 -2.06 -5.42 5.31
CA TYR A 30 -0.91 -6.09 5.93
C TYR A 30 -1.13 -6.45 7.41
N CYS A 31 -1.89 -5.66 8.16
CA CYS A 31 -2.08 -5.88 9.60
C CYS A 31 -3.53 -6.04 10.03
N GLY A 32 -4.50 -5.87 9.13
CA GLY A 32 -5.94 -5.96 9.40
C GLY A 32 -6.51 -4.82 10.24
N LYS A 33 -5.68 -3.94 10.82
CA LYS A 33 -6.15 -2.81 11.65
C LYS A 33 -6.70 -1.68 10.77
N PRO A 34 -7.67 -0.89 11.27
CA PRO A 34 -8.15 0.32 10.61
C PRO A 34 -7.00 1.27 10.26
N MET A 35 -7.02 1.84 9.06
CA MET A 35 -6.00 2.78 8.61
C MET A 35 -6.32 4.21 9.04
N GLU A 36 -5.48 4.81 9.89
CA GLU A 36 -5.53 6.25 10.19
C GLU A 36 -4.90 7.07 9.07
N ASN A 37 -3.70 6.68 8.64
CA ASN A 37 -2.95 7.29 7.54
C ASN A 37 -2.73 6.27 6.40
N PRO A 38 -3.65 6.15 5.42
CA PRO A 38 -3.47 5.28 4.26
C PRO A 38 -2.36 5.78 3.33
N THR A 39 -1.56 4.86 2.82
CA THR A 39 -0.46 5.12 1.88
C THR A 39 -0.47 4.11 0.74
N ARG A 40 0.19 4.46 -0.38
CA ARG A 40 0.36 3.54 -1.51
C ARG A 40 1.69 2.81 -1.40
N ASP A 41 1.64 1.49 -1.31
CA ASP A 41 2.83 0.64 -1.28
C ASP A 41 3.04 -0.09 -2.62
N HIS A 42 4.32 -0.36 -2.91
CA HIS A 42 4.75 -1.20 -4.02
C HIS A 42 4.99 -2.63 -3.52
N VAL A 43 4.18 -3.57 -3.99
CA VAL A 43 4.14 -4.93 -3.41
C VAL A 43 5.30 -5.81 -3.86
N HIS A 44 5.61 -5.84 -5.15
CA HIS A 44 6.59 -6.75 -5.75
C HIS A 44 7.96 -6.08 -5.94
N ARG A 45 7.96 -4.91 -6.58
CA ARG A 45 9.17 -4.15 -6.88
C ARG A 45 9.00 -2.74 -6.34
N SER A 46 9.84 -2.36 -5.38
CA SER A 46 9.85 -1.00 -4.83
C SER A 46 10.16 0.03 -5.92
N ARG A 47 9.73 1.28 -5.69
CA ARG A 47 10.06 2.40 -6.59
C ARG A 47 11.57 2.51 -6.84
N SER A 48 12.38 2.38 -5.78
CA SER A 48 13.85 2.42 -5.85
C SER A 48 14.47 1.32 -6.72
N LYS A 49 13.74 0.24 -7.01
CA LYS A 49 14.18 -0.88 -7.86
C LYS A 49 13.52 -0.84 -9.26
N GLY A 50 12.94 0.30 -9.63
CA GLY A 50 12.26 0.53 -10.91
C GLY A 50 10.80 0.07 -10.96
N GLY A 51 10.16 -0.18 -9.82
CA GLY A 51 8.75 -0.55 -9.77
C GLY A 51 7.82 0.64 -9.96
N LYS A 52 6.72 0.42 -10.70
CA LYS A 52 5.64 1.41 -10.92
C LYS A 52 4.43 1.11 -10.04
N LEU A 53 3.61 2.12 -9.74
CA LEU A 53 2.34 1.99 -9.01
C LEU A 53 1.20 1.51 -9.93
N GLU A 54 1.45 0.44 -10.67
CA GLU A 54 0.42 -0.20 -11.51
C GLU A 54 -0.56 -0.99 -10.64
N PRO A 55 -1.82 -1.22 -11.08
CA PRO A 55 -2.83 -1.93 -10.31
C PRO A 55 -2.33 -3.27 -9.71
N GLY A 56 -1.53 -4.04 -10.46
CA GLY A 56 -0.96 -5.31 -9.97
C GLY A 56 0.16 -5.16 -8.94
N ASN A 57 0.86 -4.03 -8.90
CA ASN A 57 1.99 -3.77 -7.98
C ASN A 57 1.64 -2.76 -6.87
N LYS A 58 0.42 -2.23 -6.85
CA LYS A 58 -0.05 -1.22 -5.89
C LYS A 58 -0.93 -1.86 -4.82
N ALA A 59 -0.71 -1.48 -3.57
CA ALA A 59 -1.61 -1.75 -2.44
C ALA A 59 -1.86 -0.46 -1.65
N ILE A 60 -3.04 -0.34 -1.03
CA ILE A 60 -3.32 0.70 -0.03
C ILE A 60 -3.17 0.09 1.35
N VAL A 61 -2.29 0.66 2.17
CA VAL A 61 -1.91 0.14 3.48
C VAL A 61 -1.64 1.28 4.45
N CYS A 62 -1.71 1.02 5.75
CA CYS A 62 -1.34 2.04 6.73
C CYS A 62 0.14 2.42 6.63
N GLU A 63 0.43 3.68 6.92
CA GLU A 63 1.78 4.25 6.96
C GLU A 63 2.76 3.39 7.77
N ARG A 64 2.35 2.94 8.97
CA ARG A 64 3.19 2.10 9.84
C ARG A 64 3.69 0.84 9.14
N CYS A 65 2.80 0.12 8.45
CA CYS A 65 3.20 -1.11 7.77
C CYS A 65 4.02 -0.83 6.51
N ASN A 66 3.70 0.24 5.80
CA ASN A 66 4.48 0.66 4.63
C ASN A 66 5.93 1.02 5.01
N MET A 67 6.10 1.80 6.08
CA MET A 67 7.41 2.18 6.61
C MET A 67 8.21 0.96 7.10
N ASP A 68 7.59 0.06 7.87
CA ASP A 68 8.22 -1.15 8.38
C ASP A 68 8.70 -2.09 7.26
N LYS A 69 7.87 -2.27 6.22
CA LYS A 69 8.25 -3.01 5.01
C LYS A 69 9.44 -2.35 4.32
N GLY A 70 9.37 -1.04 4.12
CA GLY A 70 10.37 -0.24 3.42
C GLY A 70 10.55 -0.68 1.96
N SER A 71 11.80 -0.84 1.53
CA SER A 71 12.15 -1.21 0.14
C SER A 71 12.12 -2.73 -0.14
N ARG A 72 11.67 -3.53 0.82
CA ARG A 72 11.56 -4.99 0.67
C ARG A 72 10.38 -5.32 -0.25
N SER A 73 10.51 -6.42 -1.00
CA SER A 73 9.34 -7.05 -1.61
C SER A 73 8.46 -7.67 -0.51
N LEU A 74 7.20 -7.96 -0.83
CA LEU A 74 6.30 -8.61 0.12
C LEU A 74 6.85 -9.95 0.65
N ALA A 75 7.45 -10.76 -0.22
CA ALA A 75 8.06 -12.04 0.15
C ALA A 75 9.30 -11.85 1.07
N SER A 76 10.18 -10.90 0.76
CA SER A 76 11.34 -10.63 1.63
C SER A 76 10.92 -10.06 2.98
N TRP A 77 9.86 -9.26 3.02
CA TRP A 77 9.32 -8.75 4.27
C TRP A 77 8.62 -9.83 5.09
N LEU A 78 7.91 -10.76 4.46
CA LEU A 78 7.33 -11.93 5.13
C LEU A 78 8.39 -12.75 5.88
N VAL A 79 9.53 -13.05 5.23
CA VAL A 79 10.65 -13.77 5.89
C VAL A 79 11.15 -13.02 7.12
N TRP A 80 11.19 -11.69 7.06
CA TRP A 80 11.59 -10.86 8.20
C TRP A 80 10.56 -10.93 9.33
N LEU A 81 9.25 -10.81 9.02
CA LEU A 81 8.16 -10.91 10.01
C LEU A 81 8.13 -12.29 10.69
N GLN A 82 8.37 -13.37 9.95
CA GLN A 82 8.46 -14.72 10.50
C GLN A 82 9.63 -14.85 11.48
N ARG A 83 10.80 -14.29 11.13
CA ARG A 83 11.99 -14.30 12.00
C ARG A 83 11.81 -13.51 13.29
N SER A 84 11.01 -12.44 13.25
CA SER A 84 10.72 -11.62 14.42
C SER A 84 9.52 -12.10 15.25
N GLY A 85 8.82 -13.16 14.81
CA GLY A 85 7.62 -13.65 15.48
C GLY A 85 6.43 -12.67 15.38
N ASP A 86 6.42 -11.80 14.37
CA ASP A 86 5.39 -10.78 14.21
C ASP A 86 4.08 -11.38 13.69
N CYS A 87 2.96 -11.05 14.34
CA CYS A 87 1.65 -11.59 14.00
C CYS A 87 1.18 -11.24 12.57
N ARG A 88 1.73 -10.18 11.96
CA ARG A 88 1.46 -9.82 10.56
C ARG A 88 1.94 -10.88 9.58
N ALA A 89 2.86 -11.76 9.98
CA ALA A 89 3.37 -12.84 9.12
C ALA A 89 2.26 -13.73 8.57
N SER A 90 1.21 -14.00 9.35
CA SER A 90 0.08 -14.82 8.90
C SER A 90 -0.70 -14.14 7.76
N VAL A 91 -1.08 -12.88 7.96
CA VAL A 91 -1.84 -12.09 6.98
C VAL A 91 -1.03 -11.87 5.70
N VAL A 92 0.24 -11.46 5.85
CA VAL A 92 1.15 -11.22 4.71
C VAL A 92 1.46 -12.52 3.98
N GLY A 93 1.58 -13.64 4.70
CA GLY A 93 1.79 -14.97 4.14
C GLY A 93 0.67 -15.36 3.18
N GLN A 94 -0.59 -15.20 3.63
CA GLN A 94 -1.73 -15.47 2.76
C GLN A 94 -1.74 -14.55 1.53
N LEU A 95 -1.43 -13.27 1.71
CA LEU A 95 -1.40 -12.30 0.61
C LEU A 95 -0.33 -12.63 -0.44
N VAL A 96 0.80 -13.22 -0.03
CA VAL A 96 1.84 -13.70 -0.95
C VAL A 96 1.33 -14.89 -1.75
N LEU A 97 0.70 -15.88 -1.10
CA LEU A 97 0.14 -17.07 -1.74
C LEU A 97 -0.95 -16.70 -2.76
N ASP A 98 -1.89 -15.85 -2.37
CA ASP A 98 -2.99 -15.39 -3.24
C ASP A 98 -2.46 -14.72 -4.51
N ARG A 99 -1.38 -13.96 -4.39
CA ARG A 99 -0.74 -13.29 -5.53
C ARG A 99 -0.01 -14.26 -6.44
N GLN A 100 0.67 -15.27 -5.88
CA GLN A 100 1.33 -16.31 -6.67
C GLN A 100 0.33 -17.14 -7.46
N ALA A 101 -0.79 -17.51 -6.82
CA ALA A 101 -1.87 -18.24 -7.47
C ALA A 101 -2.47 -17.46 -8.65
N LYS A 102 -2.68 -16.14 -8.49
CA LYS A 102 -3.16 -15.27 -9.58
C LYS A 102 -2.20 -15.20 -10.78
N ILE A 103 -0.89 -15.22 -10.54
CA ILE A 103 0.11 -15.20 -11.61
C ILE A 103 0.15 -16.56 -12.33
N ALA A 104 0.06 -17.67 -11.60
CA ALA A 104 0.16 -19.02 -12.16
C ALA A 104 -1.09 -19.46 -12.96
N GLY A 105 -2.24 -18.84 -12.74
CA GLY A 105 -3.49 -19.13 -13.45
C GLY A 105 -3.75 -18.29 -14.71
N THR A 106 -2.75 -17.55 -15.20
CA THR A 106 -2.83 -16.73 -16.44
C THR A 106 -1.91 -17.31 -17.50
#